data_AF-A0A917PF43-F1
#
_entry.id   AF-A0A917PF43-F1
#
_cell.length_a   1.000
_cell.length_b   1.000
_cell.length_c   1.000
_cell.angle_alpha   90.00
_cell.angle_beta   90.00
_cell.angle_gamma   90.00
#
_symmetry.space_group_name_H-M   'P 1'
#
loop_
_entity.id
_entity.type
_entity.pdbx_description
1 polymer ?
#
loop_
_entity_poly.entity_id
_entity_poly.type
_entity_poly.pdbx_seq_one_letter_code
_entity_poly.pdbx_strand_id
1 'polypeptide(L)'
;MATFIGECLAFRDLLAGHALHILAPEETNALVPHLAACSTCQDEHHCLAAVAAHLSSLHEALTTGPSPTQRPHLPGSTKSQAAPRQRRGSGPARGARTTSLTLSEWVDRMACVG
;
A
#
# COMPACT_ATOMS: atom_id res chain seq x y z
N MET A 1 -36.34 -4.56 -17.82
CA MET A 1 -35.53 -5.11 -16.71
C MET A 1 -34.30 -5.88 -17.19
N ALA A 2 -34.35 -6.66 -18.28
CA ALA A 2 -33.16 -7.38 -18.78
C ALA A 2 -32.05 -6.48 -19.36
N THR A 3 -32.40 -5.31 -19.91
CA THR A 3 -31.43 -4.33 -20.46
C THR A 3 -30.52 -3.75 -19.39
N PHE A 4 -31.07 -3.45 -18.21
CA PHE A 4 -30.32 -2.86 -17.09
C PHE A 4 -29.27 -3.83 -16.52
N ILE A 5 -29.56 -5.14 -16.49
CA ILE A 5 -28.62 -6.16 -16.01
C ILE A 5 -27.47 -6.35 -17.00
N GLY A 6 -27.77 -6.37 -18.30
CA GLY A 6 -26.75 -6.48 -19.36
C GLY A 6 -25.82 -5.27 -19.41
N GLU A 7 -26.38 -4.06 -19.23
CA GLU A 7 -25.62 -2.82 -19.13
C GLU A 7 -24.68 -2.82 -17.92
N CYS A 8 -25.15 -3.23 -16.74
CA CYS A 8 -24.30 -3.32 -15.56
C CYS A 8 -23.09 -4.26 -15.79
N LEU A 9 -23.29 -5.42 -16.41
CA LEU A 9 -22.18 -6.35 -16.69
C LEU A 9 -21.11 -5.72 -17.59
N ALA A 10 -21.52 -5.00 -18.64
CA ALA A 10 -20.60 -4.33 -19.55
C ALA A 10 -19.81 -3.22 -18.84
N PHE A 11 -20.44 -2.48 -17.91
CA PHE A 11 -19.75 -1.42 -17.16
C PHE A 11 -18.84 -1.97 -16.06
N ARG A 12 -19.16 -3.13 -15.45
CA ARG A 12 -18.32 -3.76 -14.41
C ARG A 12 -16.89 -4.01 -14.86
N ASP A 13 -16.70 -4.46 -16.10
CA ASP A 13 -15.38 -4.70 -16.68
C ASP A 13 -14.57 -3.39 -16.80
N LEU A 14 -15.25 -2.25 -16.97
CA LEU A 14 -14.62 -0.93 -17.07
C LEU A 14 -14.32 -0.32 -15.69
N LEU A 15 -15.02 -0.71 -14.62
CA LEU A 15 -14.86 -0.10 -13.29
C LEU A 15 -13.43 -0.20 -12.75
N ALA A 16 -12.77 -1.35 -12.95
CA ALA A 16 -11.39 -1.55 -12.51
C ALA A 16 -10.42 -0.63 -13.26
N GLY A 17 -10.62 -0.48 -14.58
CA GLY A 17 -9.83 0.44 -15.39
C GLY A 17 -10.05 1.89 -14.99
N HIS A 18 -11.28 2.26 -14.64
CA HIS A 18 -11.61 3.60 -14.14
C HIS A 18 -10.95 3.89 -12.80
N ALA A 19 -11.05 2.96 -11.84
CA ALA A 19 -10.44 3.10 -10.51
C ALA A 19 -8.92 3.28 -10.59
N LEU A 20 -8.27 2.58 -11.52
CA LEU A 20 -6.83 2.68 -11.78
C LEU A 20 -6.44 3.84 -12.71
N HIS A 21 -7.40 4.63 -13.20
CA HIS A 21 -7.19 5.74 -14.14
C HIS A 21 -6.47 5.32 -15.45
N ILE A 22 -6.78 4.12 -15.97
CA ILE A 22 -6.18 3.57 -17.20
C ILE A 22 -7.13 3.50 -18.39
N LEU A 23 -8.42 3.81 -18.19
CA LEU A 23 -9.41 3.84 -19.28
C LEU A 23 -9.15 4.98 -20.27
N ALA A 24 -9.55 4.77 -21.51
CA ALA A 24 -9.60 5.85 -22.49
C ALA A 24 -10.64 6.91 -22.07
N PRO A 25 -10.44 8.19 -22.45
CA PRO A 25 -11.39 9.25 -22.14
C PRO A 25 -12.80 8.97 -22.67
N GLU A 26 -12.93 8.33 -23.84
CA GLU A 26 -14.24 7.98 -24.41
C GLU A 26 -15.01 6.98 -23.51
N GLU A 27 -14.30 5.97 -22.99
CA GLU A 27 -14.87 4.93 -22.13
C GLU A 27 -15.27 5.51 -20.77
N THR A 28 -14.44 6.39 -20.22
CA THR A 28 -14.74 7.11 -18.97
C THR A 28 -16.00 7.97 -19.13
N ASN A 29 -16.12 8.70 -20.23
CA ASN A 29 -17.29 9.53 -20.50
C ASN A 29 -18.58 8.71 -20.65
N ALA A 30 -18.50 7.49 -21.16
CA ALA A 30 -19.64 6.57 -21.24
C ALA A 30 -20.00 5.97 -19.86
N LEU A 31 -19.01 5.72 -19.00
CA LEU A 31 -19.16 5.12 -17.68
C LEU A 31 -19.77 6.09 -16.64
N VAL A 32 -19.35 7.36 -16.65
CA VAL A 32 -19.72 8.35 -15.62
C VAL A 32 -21.25 8.53 -15.46
N PRO A 33 -22.04 8.66 -16.54
CA PRO A 33 -23.49 8.74 -16.43
C PRO A 33 -24.12 7.48 -15.79
N HIS A 34 -23.60 6.29 -16.11
CA HIS A 34 -24.09 5.04 -15.53
C HIS A 34 -23.78 4.95 -14.03
N LEU A 35 -22.55 5.31 -13.63
CA LEU A 35 -22.15 5.36 -12.22
C LEU A 35 -23.00 6.33 -11.39
N ALA A 36 -23.45 7.43 -11.98
CA ALA A 36 -24.34 8.38 -11.30
C ALA A 36 -25.77 7.83 -11.11
N ALA A 37 -26.18 6.85 -11.90
CA ALA A 37 -27.54 6.30 -11.91
C ALA A 37 -27.66 4.90 -11.26
N CYS A 38 -26.55 4.17 -11.11
CA CYS A 38 -26.54 2.79 -10.63
C CYS A 38 -25.76 2.67 -9.31
N SER A 39 -26.47 2.57 -8.18
CA SER A 39 -25.86 2.44 -6.85
C SER A 39 -24.98 1.20 -6.71
N THR A 40 -25.38 0.08 -7.31
CA THR A 40 -24.58 -1.16 -7.26
C THR A 40 -23.22 -0.98 -7.91
N CYS A 41 -23.16 -0.37 -9.09
CA CYS A 41 -21.89 -0.11 -9.78
C CYS A 41 -21.09 1.00 -9.08
N GLN A 42 -21.76 1.94 -8.42
CA GLN A 42 -21.11 2.96 -7.58
C GLN A 42 -20.42 2.34 -6.36
N ASP A 43 -21.08 1.44 -5.65
CA ASP A 43 -20.53 0.74 -4.49
C ASP A 43 -19.33 -0.14 -4.90
N GLU A 44 -19.46 -0.86 -6.02
CA GLU A 44 -18.36 -1.67 -6.56
C GLU A 44 -17.16 -0.81 -6.97
N HIS A 45 -17.40 0.32 -7.65
CA HIS A 45 -16.35 1.29 -7.96
C HIS A 45 -15.67 1.82 -6.70
N HIS A 46 -16.43 2.12 -5.65
CA HIS A 46 -15.87 2.60 -4.38
C HIS A 46 -14.91 1.57 -3.75
N CYS A 47 -15.30 0.29 -3.74
CA CYS A 47 -14.44 -0.80 -3.28
C CYS A 47 -13.15 -0.89 -4.12
N LEU A 48 -13.26 -0.82 -5.45
CA LEU A 48 -12.11 -0.87 -6.35
C LEU A 48 -11.18 0.35 -6.18
N ALA A 49 -11.76 1.54 -5.99
CA ALA A 49 -11.00 2.77 -5.74
C ALA A 49 -10.22 2.71 -4.42
N ALA A 50 -10.79 2.10 -3.38
CA ALA A 50 -10.09 1.85 -2.12
C ALA A 50 -8.88 0.92 -2.31
N VAL A 51 -9.04 -0.16 -3.09
CA VAL A 51 -7.92 -1.05 -3.44
C VAL A 51 -6.84 -0.30 -4.23
N ALA A 52 -7.23 0.50 -5.22
CA ALA A 52 -6.30 1.33 -5.98
C ALA A 52 -5.49 2.27 -5.08
N ALA A 53 -6.15 2.95 -4.14
CA ALA A 53 -5.47 3.82 -3.17
C ALA A 53 -4.47 3.07 -2.28
N HIS A 54 -4.81 1.85 -1.85
CA HIS A 54 -3.87 0.99 -1.12
C HIS A 54 -2.66 0.59 -1.97
N LEU A 55 -2.86 0.26 -3.25
CA LEU A 55 -1.77 -0.05 -4.18
C LEU A 55 -0.86 1.17 -4.39
N SER A 56 -1.42 2.37 -4.55
CA SER A 56 -0.64 3.60 -4.63
C SER A 56 0.19 3.84 -3.36
N SER A 57 -0.41 3.64 -2.18
CA SER A 57 0.28 3.79 -0.90
C SER A 57 1.42 2.78 -0.73
N LEU A 58 1.19 1.52 -1.12
CA LEU A 58 2.23 0.49 -1.13
C LEU A 58 3.36 0.83 -2.09
N HIS A 59 3.03 1.30 -3.30
CA HIS A 59 4.01 1.72 -4.27
C HIS A 59 4.86 2.90 -3.75
N GLU A 60 4.24 3.88 -3.10
CA GLU A 60 4.94 4.99 -2.44
C GLU A 60 5.87 4.48 -1.33
N ALA A 61 5.43 3.56 -0.49
CA ALA A 61 6.26 2.97 0.57
C ALA A 61 7.43 2.14 0.03
N LEU A 62 7.24 1.48 -1.12
CA LEU A 62 8.29 0.68 -1.77
C LEU A 62 9.32 1.56 -2.49
N THR A 63 8.88 2.67 -3.11
CA THR A 63 9.76 3.62 -3.82
C THR A 63 10.46 4.58 -2.86
N THR A 64 9.78 4.96 -1.78
CA THR A 64 10.36 5.64 -0.62
C THR A 64 11.05 4.58 0.24
N GLY A 65 12.12 3.98 -0.30
CA GLY A 65 12.92 2.97 0.40
C GLY A 65 13.25 3.40 1.84
N PRO A 66 13.55 2.45 2.76
CA PRO A 66 13.65 2.73 4.19
C PRO A 66 14.57 3.93 4.41
N SER A 67 13.99 5.07 4.77
CA SER A 67 14.74 6.30 5.00
C SER A 67 15.85 5.99 5.99
N PRO A 68 17.13 6.03 5.58
CA PRO A 68 18.17 6.06 6.56
C PRO A 68 18.13 7.46 7.14
N THR A 69 17.91 7.55 8.45
CA THR A 69 18.14 8.74 9.29
C THR A 69 16.90 9.59 9.59
N GLN A 70 16.25 9.26 10.69
CA GLN A 70 16.31 10.16 11.84
C GLN A 70 16.60 9.35 13.10
N ARG A 71 17.89 9.07 13.34
CA ARG A 71 18.36 8.99 14.73
C ARG A 71 18.07 10.36 15.33
N PRO A 72 17.32 10.49 16.43
CA PRO A 72 17.37 11.70 17.21
C PRO A 72 18.84 11.91 17.56
N HIS A 73 19.45 12.94 17.01
CA HIS A 73 20.76 13.41 17.45
C HIS A 73 20.58 13.82 18.90
N LEU A 74 20.92 12.93 19.84
CA LEU A 74 21.19 13.33 21.21
C LEU A 74 22.35 14.32 21.14
N PRO A 75 22.18 15.57 21.60
CA PRO A 75 23.27 16.52 21.67
C PRO A 75 24.26 16.04 22.73
N GLY A 76 25.37 15.46 22.27
CA GLY A 76 26.54 15.22 23.11
C GLY A 76 27.35 16.50 23.27
N SER A 77 27.35 17.08 24.47
CA SER A 77 28.42 17.91 25.06
C SER A 77 27.99 18.27 26.48
N THR A 78 28.75 18.10 27.56
CA THR A 78 30.18 17.82 27.75
C THR A 78 30.44 17.48 29.23
N LYS A 79 31.45 16.64 29.47
CA LYS A 79 32.26 16.48 30.71
C LYS A 79 31.57 15.93 31.97
N SER A 80 31.94 14.71 32.38
CA SER A 80 32.89 14.49 33.50
C SER A 80 33.01 13.01 33.90
N GLN A 81 34.25 12.51 33.79
CA GLN A 81 34.96 11.61 34.70
C GLN A 81 34.57 10.12 34.88
N ALA A 82 35.66 9.35 34.95
CA ALA A 82 35.86 8.03 35.57
C ALA A 82 35.36 6.77 34.82
N ALA A 83 36.31 6.04 34.26
CA ALA A 83 36.19 4.58 34.07
C ALA A 83 36.11 3.89 35.45
N PRO A 84 35.42 2.75 35.56
CA PRO A 84 36.19 1.51 35.58
C PRO A 84 35.59 0.36 34.77
N ARG A 85 36.48 -0.61 34.60
CA ARG A 85 36.44 -1.87 33.84
C ARG A 85 35.34 -2.87 34.29
N GLN A 86 34.92 -3.68 33.30
CA GLN A 86 34.39 -5.05 33.35
C GLN A 86 32.90 -5.25 33.73
N ARG A 87 32.11 -5.86 32.84
CA ARG A 87 31.96 -7.33 32.74
C ARG A 87 31.20 -7.74 31.47
N ARG A 88 31.61 -8.88 30.94
CA ARG A 88 30.94 -9.64 29.88
C ARG A 88 29.49 -9.92 30.28
N GLY A 89 28.57 -9.67 29.35
CA GLY A 89 27.19 -10.08 29.42
C GLY A 89 26.67 -10.25 28.00
N SER A 90 27.08 -11.34 27.35
CA SER A 90 26.48 -11.82 26.11
C SER A 90 25.04 -12.27 26.43
N GLY A 91 24.09 -11.36 26.27
CA GLY A 91 22.67 -11.70 26.17
C GLY A 91 22.26 -11.57 24.71
N PRO A 92 21.69 -12.60 24.06
CA PRO A 92 21.10 -12.41 22.75
C PRO A 92 19.86 -11.54 22.94
N ALA A 93 20.02 -10.24 22.68
CA ALA A 93 18.89 -9.36 22.48
C ALA A 93 18.11 -9.92 21.30
N ARG A 94 16.98 -10.57 21.61
CA ARG A 94 15.91 -10.92 20.68
C ARG A 94 15.29 -9.61 20.19
N GLY A 95 16.07 -8.84 19.42
CA GLY A 95 15.57 -7.80 18.56
C GLY A 95 14.94 -8.51 17.39
N ALA A 96 13.62 -8.67 17.42
CA ALA A 96 12.85 -8.95 16.23
C ALA A 96 13.16 -7.81 15.25
N ARG A 97 14.16 -8.04 14.39
CA ARG A 97 14.39 -7.22 13.22
C ARG A 97 13.11 -7.37 12.40
N THR A 98 12.29 -6.34 12.38
CA THR A 98 11.43 -6.07 11.24
C THR A 98 12.38 -5.85 10.06
N THR A 99 12.81 -6.95 9.46
CA THR A 99 13.56 -6.94 8.21
C THR A 99 12.63 -6.29 7.20
N SER A 100 13.04 -5.13 6.69
CA SER A 100 12.44 -4.57 5.48
C SER A 100 12.55 -5.67 4.42
N LEU A 101 11.41 -6.26 4.06
CA LEU A 101 11.38 -7.28 3.03
C LEU A 101 11.68 -6.61 1.71
N THR A 102 12.49 -7.25 0.89
CA THR A 102 12.61 -6.89 -0.52
C THR A 102 11.29 -7.19 -1.23
N LEU A 103 11.00 -6.48 -2.33
CA LEU A 103 9.77 -6.65 -3.09
C LEU A 103 9.56 -8.12 -3.51
N SER A 104 10.63 -8.81 -3.88
CA SER A 104 10.60 -10.24 -4.21
C SER A 104 10.16 -11.12 -3.03
N GLU A 105 10.67 -10.86 -1.83
CA GLU A 105 10.31 -11.64 -0.62
C GLU A 105 8.86 -11.39 -0.18
N TRP A 106 8.31 -10.20 -0.44
CA TRP A 106 6.91 -9.91 -0.15
C TRP A 106 5.97 -10.67 -1.11
N VAL A 107 6.31 -10.70 -2.41
CA VAL A 107 5.54 -11.43 -3.43
C VAL A 107 5.56 -12.93 -3.16
N ASP A 108 6.71 -13.53 -2.88
CA ASP A 108 6.82 -14.96 -2.54
C ASP A 108 5.96 -15.32 -1.31
N ARG A 109 5.95 -14.44 -0.30
CA ARG A 109 5.17 -14.65 0.92
C ARG A 109 3.65 -14.60 0.69
N MET A 110 3.19 -13.77 -0.25
CA MET A 110 1.77 -13.69 -0.63
C MET A 110 1.36 -14.87 -1.51
N ALA A 111 2.26 -15.38 -2.36
CA ALA A 111 2.01 -16.53 -3.22
C ALA A 111 1.85 -17.86 -2.45
N CYS A 112 2.39 -17.95 -1.24
CA CYS A 112 2.28 -19.15 -0.38
C CYS A 112 1.03 -19.21 0.50
N VAL A 113 0.10 -18.26 0.39
CA VAL A 113 -1.19 -18.30 1.11
C VAL A 113 -2.27 -18.76 0.12
N GLY A 114 -2.34 -20.07 -0.10
CA GLY A 114 -3.35 -20.76 -0.91
C GLY A 114 -4.03 -21.85 -0.11
#